data_AF-A0A820LFQ0-F1
#
_entry.id   AF-A0A820LFQ0-F1
#
_cell.length_a   1.000
_cell.length_b   1.000
_cell.length_c   1.000
_cell.angle_alpha   90.00
_cell.angle_beta   90.00
_cell.angle_gamma   90.00
#
_symmetry.space_group_name_H-M   'P 1'
#
loop_
_entity.id
_entity.type
_entity.pdbx_description
1 polymer ?
#
loop_
_entity_poly.entity_id
_entity_poly.type
_entity_poly.pdbx_seq_one_letter_code
_entity_poly.pdbx_strand_id
1 'polypeptide(L)'
;LSENCAINIKTRRDCSYCRLKKCFEVGMKKDLILTDDLKRIKREKILANRQMTLGIIRPINLFNLKTNTQLKEIDSSYLTNIYNAYEEYCRLPLIEFERSEMESLGQQPIKSRIKMQNYIQYYTKHETLLINFFERIPELKQLPPNQQVTLYKHNMRFLVRISIMETISNALPLWPAINLLLQTIFGGLVEETEILLHNFKDQMNDSTCIRLLLIILLFSTYCTYDEYIDTMSVYKIQEKYTEL
;
A
#
# COMPACT_ATOMS: atom_id res chain seq x y z
N LEU A 1 -10.71 53.37 -6.47
CA LEU A 1 -9.23 53.44 -6.42
C LEU A 1 -8.71 53.18 -7.83
N SER A 2 -7.90 54.06 -8.42
CA SER A 2 -7.46 53.90 -9.82
C SER A 2 -6.39 52.80 -9.94
N GLU A 3 -6.67 51.74 -10.71
CA GLU A 3 -5.77 50.58 -10.92
C GLU A 3 -4.66 50.82 -11.96
N ASN A 4 -4.08 52.03 -11.99
CA ASN A 4 -3.15 52.48 -13.04
C ASN A 4 -1.87 53.12 -12.48
N CYS A 5 -1.31 52.60 -11.38
CA CYS A 5 -0.08 53.15 -10.79
C CYS A 5 1.12 53.00 -11.75
N ALA A 6 1.89 54.07 -11.95
CA ALA A 6 3.12 54.02 -12.73
C ALA A 6 4.21 53.20 -12.01
N ILE A 7 4.68 52.10 -12.62
CA ILE A 7 5.72 51.21 -12.06
C ILE A 7 7.10 51.57 -12.63
N ASN A 8 7.95 52.18 -11.79
CA ASN A 8 9.35 52.49 -12.06
C ASN A 8 10.27 52.01 -10.91
N ILE A 9 11.58 52.26 -10.99
CA ILE A 9 12.57 51.77 -10.00
C ILE A 9 12.24 52.23 -8.57
N LYS A 10 11.73 53.46 -8.42
CA LYS A 10 11.38 54.06 -7.13
C LYS A 10 10.01 53.59 -6.65
N THR A 11 9.02 53.52 -7.53
CA THR A 11 7.60 53.28 -7.18
C THR A 11 7.16 51.82 -7.22
N ARG A 12 8.00 50.89 -7.68
CA ARG A 12 7.65 49.46 -7.84
C ARG A 12 7.23 48.74 -6.55
N ARG A 13 7.47 49.31 -5.37
CA ARG A 13 7.08 48.70 -4.08
C ARG A 13 5.76 49.25 -3.53
N ASP A 14 5.26 50.34 -4.11
CA ASP A 14 4.12 51.09 -3.56
C ASP A 14 2.78 50.40 -3.81
N CYS A 15 2.70 49.57 -4.85
CA CYS A 15 1.50 48.81 -5.19
C CYS A 15 1.86 47.42 -5.73
N SER A 16 1.60 46.38 -4.94
CA SER A 16 1.83 44.98 -5.31
C SER A 16 0.95 44.52 -6.48
N TYR A 17 -0.30 45.01 -6.54
CA TYR A 17 -1.25 44.69 -7.60
C TYR A 17 -0.78 45.20 -8.97
N CYS A 18 -0.51 46.50 -9.11
CA CYS A 18 -0.06 47.08 -10.39
C CYS A 18 1.30 46.51 -10.82
N ARG A 19 2.17 46.16 -9.87
CA ARG A 19 3.43 45.46 -10.15
C ARG A 19 3.19 44.08 -10.76
N LEU A 20 2.34 43.27 -10.14
CA LEU A 20 2.03 41.92 -10.60
C LEU A 20 1.34 41.94 -11.97
N LYS A 21 0.40 42.87 -12.17
CA LYS A 21 -0.27 43.09 -13.47
C LYS A 21 0.75 43.40 -14.58
N LYS A 22 1.66 44.37 -14.35
CA LYS A 22 2.73 44.69 -15.30
C LYS A 22 3.67 43.50 -15.55
N CYS A 23 3.98 42.68 -14.54
CA CYS A 23 4.79 41.47 -14.71
C CYS A 23 4.17 40.51 -15.75
N PHE A 24 2.85 40.32 -15.73
CA PHE A 24 2.17 39.50 -16.72
C PHE A 24 2.06 40.19 -18.08
N GLU A 25 1.83 41.51 -18.12
CA GLU A 25 1.81 42.29 -19.38
C GLU A 25 3.15 42.23 -20.14
N VAL A 26 4.29 42.19 -19.44
CA VAL A 26 5.61 42.03 -20.08
C VAL A 26 5.97 40.58 -20.41
N GLY A 27 5.05 39.62 -20.21
CA GLY A 27 5.18 38.24 -20.68
C GLY A 27 5.66 37.22 -19.63
N MET A 28 5.64 37.55 -18.32
CA MET A 28 5.83 36.49 -17.31
C MET A 28 4.67 35.50 -17.37
N LYS A 29 4.97 34.20 -17.41
CA LYS A 29 3.94 33.16 -17.47
C LYS A 29 3.52 32.74 -16.07
N LYS A 30 2.22 32.88 -15.76
CA LYS A 30 1.64 32.43 -14.48
C LYS A 30 1.83 30.92 -14.26
N ASP A 31 1.77 30.14 -15.34
CA ASP A 31 1.88 28.68 -15.31
C ASP A 31 3.30 28.18 -14.95
N LEU A 32 4.29 29.07 -14.93
CA LEU A 32 5.67 28.76 -14.50
C LEU A 32 5.94 29.13 -13.04
N ILE A 33 4.93 29.61 -12.31
CA ILE A 33 5.02 29.84 -10.87
C ILE A 33 4.80 28.49 -10.18
N LEU A 34 5.85 27.97 -9.54
CA LEU A 34 5.75 26.72 -8.78
C LEU A 34 4.72 26.87 -7.66
N THR A 35 3.77 25.93 -7.61
CA THR A 35 2.90 25.75 -6.45
C THR A 35 3.72 25.35 -5.23
N ASP A 36 3.16 25.49 -4.04
CA ASP A 36 3.88 25.14 -2.82
C ASP A 36 4.23 23.65 -2.76
N ASP A 37 3.40 22.78 -3.35
CA ASP A 37 3.71 21.36 -3.56
C ASP A 37 4.92 21.14 -4.47
N LEU A 38 4.98 21.83 -5.63
CA LEU A 38 6.12 21.71 -6.54
C LEU A 38 7.41 22.28 -5.94
N LYS A 39 7.32 23.31 -5.09
CA LYS A 39 8.46 23.82 -4.31
C LYS A 39 8.92 22.79 -3.28
N ARG A 40 8.00 22.09 -2.61
CA ARG A 40 8.31 21.02 -1.66
C ARG A 40 9.04 19.86 -2.35
N ILE A 41 8.51 19.35 -3.46
CA ILE A 41 9.13 18.29 -4.27
C ILE A 41 10.54 18.69 -4.72
N LYS A 42 10.71 19.93 -5.19
CA LYS A 42 12.03 20.43 -5.61
C LYS A 42 13.01 20.51 -4.44
N ARG A 43 12.55 20.91 -3.25
CA ARG A 43 13.38 20.96 -2.02
C ARG A 43 13.78 19.55 -1.57
N GLU A 44 12.85 18.62 -1.55
CA GLU A 44 13.09 17.20 -1.21
C GLU A 44 14.12 16.57 -2.15
N LYS A 45 13.99 16.80 -3.46
CA LYS A 45 14.96 16.33 -4.46
C LYS A 45 16.37 16.90 -4.25
N ILE A 46 16.47 18.17 -3.88
CA ILE A 46 17.76 18.83 -3.56
C ILE A 46 18.37 18.26 -2.28
N LEU A 47 17.55 18.03 -1.25
CA LEU A 47 17.99 17.45 0.03
C LEU A 47 18.47 16.01 -0.16
N ALA A 48 17.73 15.20 -0.92
CA ALA A 48 18.12 13.85 -1.29
C ALA A 48 19.46 13.83 -2.05
N ASN A 49 19.64 14.70 -3.05
CA ASN A 49 20.91 14.80 -3.79
C ASN A 49 22.09 15.23 -2.90
N ARG A 50 21.87 16.14 -1.94
CA ARG A 50 22.90 16.54 -0.96
C ARG A 50 23.25 15.38 -0.02
N GLN A 51 22.27 14.63 0.45
CA GLN A 51 22.49 13.45 1.30
C GLN A 51 23.25 12.33 0.56
N MET A 52 23.00 12.16 -0.75
CA MET A 52 23.78 11.26 -1.61
C MET A 52 25.23 11.73 -1.78
N THR A 53 25.45 13.03 -1.97
CA THR A 53 26.80 13.61 -2.13
C THR A 53 27.64 13.49 -0.85
N LEU A 54 26.99 13.54 0.31
CA LEU A 54 27.65 13.41 1.62
C LEU A 54 27.85 11.96 2.07
N GLY A 55 27.40 10.96 1.30
CA GLY A 55 27.58 9.54 1.62
C GLY A 55 26.80 9.06 2.85
N ILE A 56 25.92 9.89 3.41
CA ILE A 56 25.09 9.58 4.60
C ILE A 56 23.99 8.57 4.22
N ILE A 57 23.50 8.63 2.98
CA ILE A 57 22.59 7.65 2.41
C ILE A 57 23.35 6.93 1.31
N ARG A 58 23.69 5.65 1.54
CA ARG A 58 24.02 4.76 0.44
C ARG A 58 22.68 4.36 -0.20
N PRO A 59 22.46 4.59 -1.49
CA PRO A 59 21.30 4.01 -2.13
C PRO A 59 21.36 2.50 -1.89
N ILE A 60 20.25 1.89 -1.43
CA ILE A 60 20.06 0.45 -1.61
C ILE A 60 20.40 0.21 -3.07
N ASN A 61 21.38 -0.65 -3.34
CA ASN A 61 21.90 -0.87 -4.67
C ASN A 61 20.74 -1.11 -5.66
N LEU A 62 20.39 -0.06 -6.40
CA LEU A 62 19.61 -0.15 -7.64
C LEU A 62 20.37 -0.99 -8.69
N PHE A 63 21.62 -1.35 -8.38
CA PHE A 63 22.53 -2.18 -9.17
C PHE A 63 22.21 -3.68 -9.22
N ASN A 64 21.21 -4.18 -8.47
CA ASN A 64 20.74 -5.56 -8.60
C ASN A 64 19.23 -5.70 -8.90
N LEU A 65 18.47 -4.60 -8.93
CA LEU A 65 17.21 -4.62 -9.68
C LEU A 65 17.62 -4.64 -11.15
N LYS A 66 17.79 -5.84 -11.70
CA LYS A 66 17.77 -6.02 -13.15
C LYS A 66 16.61 -5.17 -13.63
N THR A 67 16.91 -4.15 -14.43
CA THR A 67 15.92 -3.53 -15.30
C THR A 67 15.50 -4.60 -16.30
N ASN A 68 14.76 -5.62 -15.84
CA ASN A 68 14.00 -6.54 -16.67
C ASN A 68 12.83 -5.70 -17.19
N THR A 69 13.14 -4.81 -18.13
CA THR A 69 12.16 -4.07 -18.94
C THR A 69 11.45 -5.00 -19.93
N GLN A 70 11.65 -6.32 -19.80
CA GLN A 70 10.91 -7.38 -20.47
C GLN A 70 10.47 -8.39 -19.41
N LEU A 71 9.29 -8.20 -18.82
CA LEU A 71 8.55 -9.35 -18.31
C LEU A 71 8.36 -10.30 -19.49
N LYS A 72 8.77 -11.56 -19.35
CA LYS A 72 8.52 -12.54 -20.41
C LYS A 72 7.00 -12.74 -20.51
N GLU A 73 6.50 -13.14 -21.67
CA GLU A 73 5.06 -13.44 -21.84
C GLU A 73 4.56 -14.46 -20.82
N ILE A 74 5.42 -15.42 -20.43
CA ILE A 74 5.16 -16.40 -19.38
C ILE A 74 4.94 -15.73 -18.02
N ASP A 75 5.80 -14.76 -17.65
CA ASP A 75 5.70 -14.03 -16.39
C ASP A 75 4.43 -13.18 -16.36
N SER A 76 4.08 -12.54 -17.49
CA SER A 76 2.83 -11.76 -17.61
C SER A 76 1.57 -12.63 -17.46
N SER A 77 1.55 -13.82 -18.08
CA SER A 77 0.44 -14.77 -17.91
C SER A 77 0.35 -15.27 -16.47
N TYR A 78 1.50 -15.54 -15.85
CA TYR A 78 1.56 -15.99 -14.47
C TYR A 78 1.07 -14.93 -13.48
N LEU A 79 1.47 -13.67 -13.64
CA LEU A 79 0.96 -12.55 -12.85
C LEU A 79 -0.54 -12.36 -13.03
N THR A 80 -1.05 -12.51 -14.25
CA THR A 80 -2.49 -12.45 -14.54
C THR A 80 -3.24 -13.57 -13.81
N ASN A 81 -2.68 -14.77 -13.73
CA ASN A 81 -3.28 -15.88 -13.00
C ASN A 81 -3.30 -15.61 -11.49
N ILE A 82 -2.22 -15.05 -10.93
CA ILE A 82 -2.17 -14.63 -9.52
C ILE A 82 -3.24 -13.57 -9.24
N TYR A 83 -3.35 -12.57 -10.11
CA TYR A 83 -4.38 -11.53 -10.04
C TYR A 83 -5.77 -12.16 -9.97
N ASN A 84 -6.11 -12.98 -10.97
CA ASN A 84 -7.43 -13.57 -11.10
C ASN A 84 -7.76 -14.52 -9.94
N ALA A 85 -6.79 -15.31 -9.48
CA ALA A 85 -6.97 -16.20 -8.34
C ALA A 85 -7.26 -15.42 -7.06
N TYR A 86 -6.58 -14.30 -6.81
CA TYR A 86 -6.88 -13.47 -5.65
C TYR A 86 -8.28 -12.84 -5.74
N GLU A 87 -8.67 -12.33 -6.91
CA GLU A 87 -10.00 -11.77 -7.11
C GLU A 87 -11.10 -12.80 -6.83
N GLU A 88 -10.98 -13.99 -7.44
CA GLU A 88 -12.01 -15.03 -7.38
C GLU A 88 -12.10 -15.69 -6.00
N TYR A 89 -10.96 -16.02 -5.37
CA TYR A 89 -10.94 -16.82 -4.15
C TYR A 89 -10.85 -16.01 -2.87
N CYS A 90 -10.48 -14.73 -2.95
CA CYS A 90 -10.33 -13.87 -1.79
C CYS A 90 -11.17 -12.59 -1.85
N ARG A 91 -10.90 -11.71 -2.81
CA ARG A 91 -11.44 -10.35 -2.78
C ARG A 91 -12.95 -10.29 -3.04
N LEU A 92 -13.44 -10.91 -4.11
CA LEU A 92 -14.87 -10.88 -4.43
C LEU A 92 -15.72 -11.56 -3.33
N PRO A 93 -15.36 -12.76 -2.84
CA PRO A 93 -16.08 -13.39 -1.74
C PRO A 93 -16.05 -12.57 -0.45
N LEU A 94 -14.97 -11.83 -0.19
CA LEU A 94 -14.87 -10.97 0.99
C LEU A 94 -15.81 -9.76 0.87
N ILE A 95 -15.86 -9.10 -0.29
CA ILE A 95 -16.80 -7.99 -0.56
C ILE A 95 -18.25 -8.45 -0.41
N GLU A 96 -18.59 -9.64 -0.92
CA GLU A 96 -19.92 -10.22 -0.77
C GLU A 96 -20.27 -10.49 0.70
N PHE A 97 -19.31 -11.07 1.44
CA PHE A 97 -19.45 -11.30 2.87
C PHE A 97 -19.69 -9.99 3.63
N GLU A 98 -18.86 -8.98 3.41
CA GLU A 98 -19.00 -7.66 4.04
C GLU A 98 -20.36 -7.03 3.74
N ARG A 99 -20.83 -7.10 2.49
CA ARG A 99 -22.15 -6.58 2.11
C ARG A 99 -23.28 -7.25 2.89
N SER A 100 -23.27 -8.58 2.94
CA SER A 100 -24.29 -9.34 3.69
C SER A 100 -24.27 -9.02 5.18
N GLU A 101 -23.07 -8.89 5.76
CA GLU A 101 -22.91 -8.57 7.18
C GLU A 101 -23.30 -7.12 7.49
N MET A 102 -23.04 -6.16 6.59
CA MET A 102 -23.48 -4.77 6.76
C MET A 102 -25.00 -4.65 6.77
N GLU A 103 -25.70 -5.40 5.91
CA GLU A 103 -27.17 -5.44 5.88
C GLU A 103 -27.75 -6.00 7.19
N SER A 104 -27.15 -7.09 7.69
CA SER A 104 -27.46 -7.72 8.97
C SER A 104 -27.22 -6.76 10.16
N LEU A 105 -26.02 -6.18 10.22
CA LEU A 105 -25.58 -5.31 11.32
C LEU A 105 -26.29 -3.96 11.34
N GLY A 106 -26.72 -3.44 10.19
CA GLY A 106 -27.46 -2.18 10.10
C GLY A 106 -28.74 -2.17 10.93
N GLN A 107 -29.34 -3.35 11.15
CA GLN A 107 -30.53 -3.55 11.97
C GLN A 107 -30.21 -3.67 13.47
N GLN A 108 -28.92 -3.83 13.82
CA GLN A 108 -28.48 -4.05 15.19
C GLN A 108 -28.05 -2.75 15.91
N PRO A 109 -28.21 -2.70 17.25
CA PRO A 109 -27.76 -1.57 18.05
C PRO A 109 -26.25 -1.33 17.95
N ILE A 110 -25.82 -0.06 18.09
CA ILE A 110 -24.42 0.39 17.90
C ILE A 110 -23.43 -0.48 18.68
N LYS A 111 -23.72 -0.79 19.95
CA LYS A 111 -22.84 -1.60 20.81
C LYS A 111 -22.58 -3.01 20.25
N SER A 112 -23.57 -3.61 19.58
CA SER A 112 -23.41 -4.93 18.96
C SER A 112 -22.52 -4.89 17.73
N ARG A 113 -22.55 -3.79 16.97
CA ARG A 113 -21.72 -3.60 15.77
C ARG A 113 -20.23 -3.49 16.07
N ILE A 114 -19.85 -3.08 17.29
CA ILE A 114 -18.45 -2.85 17.72
C ILE A 114 -17.95 -4.02 18.61
N LYS A 115 -18.61 -5.18 18.61
CA LYS A 115 -18.19 -6.32 19.45
C LYS A 115 -16.99 -7.07 18.84
N MET A 116 -16.11 -7.55 19.72
CA MET A 116 -14.98 -8.45 19.38
C MET A 116 -15.42 -9.72 18.62
N GLN A 117 -16.65 -10.19 18.83
CA GLN A 117 -17.18 -11.36 18.11
C GLN A 117 -17.26 -11.13 16.60
N ASN A 118 -17.71 -9.95 16.15
CA ASN A 118 -17.79 -9.63 14.72
C ASN A 118 -16.39 -9.56 14.10
N TYR A 119 -15.42 -9.05 14.87
CA TYR A 119 -14.00 -9.07 14.48
C TYR A 119 -13.50 -10.50 14.27
N ILE A 120 -13.75 -11.40 15.23
CA ILE A 120 -13.30 -12.79 15.13
C ILE A 120 -13.92 -13.47 13.90
N GLN A 121 -15.22 -13.25 13.67
CA GLN A 121 -15.92 -13.82 12.51
C GLN A 121 -15.32 -13.35 11.19
N TYR A 122 -15.09 -12.06 11.03
CA TYR A 122 -14.45 -11.52 9.84
C TYR A 122 -13.02 -11.99 9.66
N TYR A 123 -12.22 -11.97 10.73
CA TYR A 123 -10.84 -12.46 10.69
C TYR A 123 -10.79 -13.91 10.21
N THR A 124 -11.59 -14.80 10.80
CA THR A 124 -11.67 -16.22 10.41
C THR A 124 -12.14 -16.39 8.97
N LYS A 125 -13.11 -15.59 8.53
CA LYS A 125 -13.59 -15.60 7.14
C LYS A 125 -12.48 -15.18 6.18
N HIS A 126 -11.78 -14.09 6.46
CA HIS A 126 -10.69 -13.58 5.64
C HIS A 126 -9.51 -14.57 5.59
N GLU A 127 -9.15 -15.17 6.73
CA GLU A 127 -8.14 -16.23 6.79
C GLU A 127 -8.51 -17.41 5.88
N THR A 128 -9.75 -17.89 5.94
CA THR A 128 -10.23 -18.98 5.07
C THR A 128 -10.09 -18.62 3.58
N LEU A 129 -10.46 -17.39 3.22
CA LEU A 129 -10.41 -16.91 1.85
C LEU A 129 -8.98 -16.72 1.33
N LEU A 130 -8.07 -16.24 2.19
CA LEU A 130 -6.64 -16.18 1.86
C LEU A 130 -6.06 -17.58 1.65
N ILE A 131 -6.41 -18.55 2.49
CA ILE A 131 -6.00 -19.96 2.31
C ILE A 131 -6.48 -20.48 0.95
N ASN A 132 -7.75 -20.24 0.58
CA ASN A 132 -8.29 -20.65 -0.72
C ASN A 132 -7.51 -20.04 -1.90
N PHE A 133 -7.08 -18.78 -1.78
CA PHE A 133 -6.20 -18.14 -2.75
C PHE A 133 -4.83 -18.82 -2.79
N PHE A 134 -4.19 -19.03 -1.64
CA PHE A 134 -2.87 -19.64 -1.55
C PHE A 134 -2.84 -21.09 -2.04
N GLU A 135 -3.94 -21.84 -1.93
CA GLU A 135 -4.08 -23.17 -2.54
C GLU A 135 -4.06 -23.15 -4.08
N ARG A 136 -4.11 -21.97 -4.72
CA ARG A 136 -3.90 -21.81 -6.17
C ARG A 136 -2.45 -21.55 -6.55
N ILE A 137 -1.57 -21.35 -5.58
CA ILE A 137 -0.13 -21.14 -5.77
C ILE A 137 0.56 -22.51 -5.91
N PRO A 138 1.09 -22.85 -7.12
CA PRO A 138 1.64 -24.19 -7.38
C PRO A 138 2.79 -24.59 -6.46
N GLU A 139 3.66 -23.64 -6.12
CA GLU A 139 4.86 -23.83 -5.31
C GLU A 139 4.51 -24.19 -3.86
N LEU A 140 3.37 -23.72 -3.35
CA LEU A 140 2.92 -24.08 -2.00
C LEU A 140 2.61 -25.58 -1.91
N LYS A 141 2.01 -26.15 -2.97
CA LYS A 141 1.67 -27.58 -3.04
C LYS A 141 2.88 -28.50 -3.09
N GLN A 142 4.05 -27.96 -3.43
CA GLN A 142 5.30 -28.72 -3.46
C GLN A 142 5.84 -28.95 -2.03
N LEU A 143 5.41 -28.13 -1.06
CA LEU A 143 5.80 -28.29 0.33
C LEU A 143 4.97 -29.37 1.04
N PRO A 144 5.55 -30.10 2.00
CA PRO A 144 4.81 -31.01 2.88
C PRO A 144 3.63 -30.32 3.59
N PRO A 145 2.48 -31.00 3.81
CA PRO A 145 1.29 -30.39 4.42
C PRO A 145 1.54 -29.77 5.81
N ASN A 146 2.39 -30.40 6.62
CA ASN A 146 2.79 -29.87 7.92
C ASN A 146 3.53 -28.52 7.79
N GLN A 147 4.37 -28.35 6.77
CA GLN A 147 5.06 -27.10 6.50
C GLN A 147 4.08 -26.02 6.00
N GLN A 148 3.14 -26.38 5.12
CA GLN A 148 2.08 -25.45 4.68
C GLN A 148 1.26 -24.92 5.86
N VAL A 149 0.78 -25.80 6.74
CA VAL A 149 0.05 -25.42 7.96
C VAL A 149 0.90 -24.51 8.85
N THR A 150 2.20 -24.78 8.95
CA THR A 150 3.11 -23.98 9.76
C THR A 150 3.30 -22.58 9.16
N LEU A 151 3.43 -22.45 7.84
CA LEU A 151 3.50 -21.15 7.16
C LEU A 151 2.22 -20.33 7.39
N TYR A 152 1.04 -20.95 7.20
CA TYR A 152 -0.23 -20.28 7.50
C TYR A 152 -0.29 -19.82 8.96
N LYS A 153 -0.03 -20.71 9.92
CA LYS A 153 -0.11 -20.40 11.35
C LYS A 153 0.75 -19.21 11.76
N HIS A 154 1.95 -19.08 11.20
CA HIS A 154 2.88 -18.02 11.58
C HIS A 154 2.62 -16.71 10.83
N ASN A 155 2.25 -16.78 9.55
CA ASN A 155 2.21 -15.60 8.68
C ASN A 155 0.79 -15.04 8.49
N MET A 156 -0.28 -15.81 8.72
CA MET A 156 -1.65 -15.41 8.40
C MET A 156 -2.07 -14.10 9.05
N ARG A 157 -1.68 -13.87 10.30
CA ARG A 157 -2.00 -12.63 11.00
C ARG A 157 -1.44 -11.41 10.30
N PHE A 158 -0.24 -11.51 9.72
CA PHE A 158 0.35 -10.42 8.97
C PHE A 158 -0.28 -10.30 7.58
N LEU A 159 -0.57 -11.43 6.93
CA LEU A 159 -1.21 -11.48 5.61
C LEU A 159 -2.59 -10.81 5.60
N VAL A 160 -3.44 -11.13 6.59
CA VAL A 160 -4.75 -10.47 6.75
C VAL A 160 -4.61 -8.97 6.95
N ARG A 161 -3.54 -8.50 7.60
CA ARG A 161 -3.29 -7.06 7.78
C ARG A 161 -2.90 -6.37 6.48
N ILE A 162 -2.01 -6.99 5.72
CA ILE A 162 -1.54 -6.45 4.44
C ILE A 162 -2.66 -6.49 3.40
N SER A 163 -3.49 -7.54 3.37
CA SER A 163 -4.59 -7.64 2.41
C SER A 163 -5.66 -6.55 2.61
N ILE A 164 -5.91 -6.14 3.86
CA ILE A 164 -6.83 -5.04 4.17
C ILE A 164 -6.34 -3.69 3.62
N MET A 165 -5.05 -3.53 3.34
CA MET A 165 -4.53 -2.26 2.79
C MET A 165 -5.21 -1.87 1.47
N GLU A 166 -5.62 -2.85 0.65
CA GLU A 166 -6.34 -2.56 -0.59
C GLU A 166 -7.73 -1.96 -0.34
N THR A 167 -8.39 -2.36 0.76
CA THR A 167 -9.76 -1.95 1.08
C THR A 167 -9.82 -0.60 1.79
N ILE A 168 -8.68 -0.07 2.27
CA ILE A 168 -8.58 1.27 2.83
C ILE A 168 -8.89 2.31 1.73
N SER A 169 -9.96 3.06 1.92
CA SER A 169 -10.46 4.08 1.01
C SER A 169 -10.79 5.35 1.78
N ASN A 170 -10.43 6.50 1.23
CA ASN A 170 -10.80 7.81 1.79
C ASN A 170 -12.32 8.07 1.72
N ALA A 171 -13.07 7.28 0.94
CA ALA A 171 -14.47 7.55 0.58
C ALA A 171 -15.50 6.65 1.27
N LEU A 172 -15.11 5.49 1.84
CA LEU A 172 -16.02 4.61 2.56
C LEU A 172 -15.54 4.37 3.99
N PRO A 173 -16.42 4.42 5.00
CA PRO A 173 -16.04 4.07 6.36
C PRO A 173 -15.59 2.61 6.41
N LEU A 174 -14.43 2.36 7.02
CA LEU A 174 -13.95 1.02 7.29
C LEU A 174 -15.05 0.24 8.04
N TRP A 175 -15.32 -0.98 7.57
CA TRP A 175 -16.28 -1.87 8.22
C TRP A 175 -15.97 -1.94 9.73
N PRO A 176 -16.95 -1.85 10.65
CA PRO A 176 -16.69 -1.63 12.07
C PRO A 176 -15.70 -2.62 12.71
N ALA A 177 -15.67 -3.88 12.25
CA ALA A 177 -14.70 -4.84 12.73
C ALA A 177 -13.33 -4.75 12.05
N ILE A 178 -13.21 -4.17 10.84
CA ILE A 178 -11.91 -3.72 10.31
C ILE A 178 -11.38 -2.56 11.16
N ASN A 179 -12.22 -1.58 11.49
CA ASN A 179 -11.81 -0.47 12.35
C ASN A 179 -11.40 -0.99 13.75
N LEU A 180 -12.16 -1.92 14.33
CA LEU A 180 -11.79 -2.59 15.58
C LEU A 180 -10.49 -3.40 15.44
N LEU A 181 -10.26 -4.05 14.30
CA LEU A 181 -9.00 -4.74 13.99
C LEU A 181 -7.83 -3.76 14.01
N LEU A 182 -7.94 -2.64 13.29
CA LEU A 182 -6.90 -1.62 13.23
C LEU A 182 -6.64 -1.00 14.62
N GLN A 183 -7.70 -0.67 15.37
CA GLN A 183 -7.58 -0.21 16.77
C GLN A 183 -6.93 -1.24 17.68
N THR A 184 -7.24 -2.52 17.54
CA THR A 184 -6.63 -3.57 18.35
C THR A 184 -5.15 -3.77 18.01
N ILE A 185 -4.78 -3.59 16.75
CA ILE A 185 -3.41 -3.80 16.27
C ILE A 185 -2.52 -2.61 16.61
N PHE A 186 -2.99 -1.40 16.32
CA PHE A 186 -2.19 -0.18 16.38
C PHE A 186 -2.48 0.66 17.63
N GLY A 187 -3.57 0.39 18.36
CA GLY A 187 -3.89 1.08 19.60
C GLY A 187 -4.04 2.58 19.37
N GLY A 188 -3.26 3.38 20.11
CA GLY A 188 -3.22 4.83 19.93
C GLY A 188 -2.59 5.30 18.62
N LEU A 189 -1.95 4.41 17.86
CA LEU A 189 -1.24 4.73 16.60
C LEU A 189 -2.08 4.47 15.35
N VAL A 190 -3.40 4.29 15.47
CA VAL A 190 -4.26 3.97 14.31
C VAL A 190 -4.12 5.03 13.22
N GLU A 191 -4.15 6.30 13.58
CA GLU A 191 -4.13 7.41 12.61
C GLU A 191 -2.77 7.49 11.89
N GLU A 192 -1.66 7.38 12.60
CA GLU A 192 -0.33 7.34 12.00
C GLU A 192 -0.15 6.10 11.11
N THR A 193 -0.76 4.98 11.51
CA THR A 193 -0.72 3.77 10.71
C THR A 193 -1.58 3.89 9.45
N GLU A 194 -2.80 4.44 9.55
CA GLU A 194 -3.64 4.71 8.38
C GLU A 194 -2.91 5.61 7.36
N ILE A 195 -2.23 6.66 7.83
CA ILE A 195 -1.39 7.51 6.98
C ILE A 195 -0.27 6.70 6.31
N LEU A 196 0.42 5.83 7.05
CA LEU A 196 1.48 4.99 6.51
C LEU A 196 0.94 3.98 5.48
N LEU A 197 -0.22 3.37 5.74
CA LEU A 197 -0.85 2.42 4.82
C LEU A 197 -1.35 3.11 3.54
N HIS A 198 -1.90 4.32 3.65
CA HIS A 198 -2.26 5.15 2.51
C HIS A 198 -1.03 5.51 1.66
N ASN A 199 0.03 6.01 2.30
CA ASN A 199 1.28 6.29 1.61
C ASN A 199 1.83 5.04 0.92
N PHE A 200 1.81 3.89 1.59
CA PHE A 200 2.29 2.63 1.03
C PHE A 200 1.45 2.18 -0.18
N LYS A 201 0.12 2.29 -0.09
CA LYS A 201 -0.80 2.00 -1.19
C LYS A 201 -0.54 2.91 -2.40
N ASP A 202 -0.38 4.21 -2.15
CA ASP A 202 -0.08 5.21 -3.19
C ASP A 202 1.30 4.96 -3.85
N GLN A 203 2.29 4.48 -3.08
CA GLN A 203 3.60 4.11 -3.62
C GLN A 203 3.59 2.79 -4.40
N MET A 204 2.83 1.79 -3.94
CA MET A 204 2.71 0.50 -4.63
C MET A 204 1.97 0.66 -5.97
N ASN A 205 0.89 1.47 -6.01
CA ASN A 205 0.08 1.88 -7.18
C ASN A 205 -0.41 0.76 -8.15
N ASP A 206 -0.08 -0.50 -7.89
CA ASP A 206 -0.48 -1.68 -8.65
C ASP A 206 -0.94 -2.77 -7.68
N SER A 207 -2.20 -3.15 -7.83
CA SER A 207 -2.81 -4.25 -7.07
C SER A 207 -2.04 -5.57 -7.24
N THR A 208 -1.38 -5.79 -8.36
CA THR A 208 -0.59 -7.02 -8.62
C THR A 208 0.59 -7.11 -7.66
N CYS A 209 1.24 -5.98 -7.37
CA CYS A 209 2.33 -5.89 -6.40
C CYS A 209 1.89 -6.28 -4.99
N ILE A 210 0.65 -5.94 -4.59
CA ILE A 210 0.12 -6.30 -3.27
C ILE A 210 -0.11 -7.81 -3.20
N ARG A 211 -0.63 -8.43 -4.26
CA ARG A 211 -0.82 -9.88 -4.33
C ARG A 211 0.50 -10.64 -4.31
N LEU A 212 1.52 -10.14 -5.04
CA LEU A 212 2.88 -10.67 -4.96
C LEU A 212 3.45 -10.52 -3.55
N LEU A 213 3.28 -9.36 -2.93
CA LEU A 213 3.71 -9.11 -1.56
C LEU A 213 3.07 -10.12 -0.58
N LEU A 214 1.78 -10.42 -0.72
CA LEU A 214 1.12 -11.44 0.10
C LEU A 214 1.76 -12.82 -0.08
N ILE A 215 2.12 -13.22 -1.31
CA ILE A 215 2.81 -14.48 -1.56
C ILE A 215 4.22 -14.48 -0.95
N ILE A 216 4.99 -13.41 -1.17
CA ILE A 216 6.34 -13.24 -0.60
C ILE A 216 6.30 -13.34 0.93
N LEU A 217 5.31 -12.72 1.57
CA LEU A 217 5.14 -12.73 3.01
C LEU A 217 4.67 -14.09 3.54
N LEU A 218 3.87 -14.85 2.79
CA LEU A 218 3.51 -16.21 3.17
C LEU A 218 4.74 -17.12 3.29
N PHE A 219 5.68 -16.98 2.35
CA PHE A 219 6.94 -17.71 2.34
C PHE A 219 8.05 -17.03 3.15
N SER A 220 7.72 -16.07 4.03
CA SER A 220 8.71 -15.49 4.92
C SER A 220 8.99 -16.41 6.11
N THR A 221 10.26 -16.68 6.39
CA THR A 221 10.69 -17.45 7.56
C THR A 221 11.51 -16.59 8.51
N TYR A 222 10.88 -15.94 9.50
CA TYR A 222 11.60 -15.29 10.61
C TYR A 222 12.18 -16.32 11.59
N CYS A 223 13.20 -15.96 12.38
CA CYS A 223 14.06 -16.85 13.20
C CYS A 223 13.39 -17.77 14.25
N THR A 224 12.06 -17.92 14.26
CA THR A 224 11.29 -18.65 15.29
C THR A 224 10.55 -19.88 14.77
N TYR A 225 10.75 -20.29 13.52
CA TYR A 225 10.15 -21.56 13.05
C TYR A 225 10.86 -22.73 13.71
N ASP A 226 10.08 -23.65 14.28
CA ASP A 226 10.55 -24.95 14.77
C ASP A 226 11.41 -25.65 13.69
N GLU A 227 12.32 -26.54 14.12
CA GLU A 227 13.29 -27.30 13.30
C GLU A 227 12.70 -28.14 12.12
N TYR A 228 11.39 -28.03 11.84
CA TYR A 228 10.63 -28.84 10.89
C TYR A 228 10.34 -28.16 9.54
N ILE A 229 10.67 -26.88 9.34
CA ILE A 229 10.54 -26.21 8.04
C ILE A 229 11.85 -26.27 7.26
N ASP A 230 11.76 -26.74 6.01
CA ASP A 230 12.84 -26.62 5.04
C ASP A 230 12.93 -25.16 4.56
N THR A 231 13.66 -24.37 5.34
CA THR A 231 13.85 -22.94 5.08
C THR A 231 14.47 -22.69 3.70
N MET A 232 15.37 -23.57 3.23
CA MET A 232 16.00 -23.41 1.91
C MET A 232 15.00 -23.52 0.76
N SER A 233 14.11 -24.51 0.82
CA SER A 233 13.04 -24.62 -0.18
C SER A 233 12.08 -23.45 -0.12
N VAL A 234 11.69 -23.01 1.09
CA VAL A 234 10.80 -21.85 1.28
C VAL A 234 11.44 -20.56 0.74
N TYR A 235 12.72 -20.30 1.04
CA TYR A 235 13.45 -19.13 0.53
C TYR A 235 13.54 -19.12 -1.00
N LYS A 236 13.80 -20.27 -1.64
CA LYS A 236 13.82 -20.35 -3.11
C LYS A 236 12.47 -19.99 -3.73
N ILE A 237 11.39 -20.42 -3.10
CA ILE A 237 10.04 -20.05 -3.53
C ILE A 237 9.84 -18.54 -3.35
N GLN A 238 10.19 -17.99 -2.18
CA GLN A 238 10.09 -16.56 -1.92
C GLN A 238 10.90 -15.71 -2.91
N GLU A 239 12.14 -16.11 -3.21
CA GLU A 239 13.03 -15.44 -4.16
C GLU A 239 12.41 -15.41 -5.55
N LYS A 240 11.85 -16.53 -6.03
CA LYS A 240 11.13 -16.59 -7.31
C LYS A 240 10.05 -15.50 -7.42
N TYR A 241 9.24 -15.30 -6.39
CA TYR A 241 8.19 -14.28 -6.40
C TYR A 241 8.71 -12.86 -6.21
N THR A 242 9.90 -12.69 -5.63
CA THR A 242 10.56 -11.40 -5.47
C THR A 242 11.21 -10.93 -6.78
N GLU A 243 11.58 -11.86 -7.66
CA GLU A 243 12.14 -11.56 -8.99
C GLU A 243 11.10 -11.17 -10.04
N LEU A 244 9.81 -11.48 -9.80
CA LEU A 244 8.66 -11.10 -10.65
C LEU A 244 8.27 -9.65 -10.45
#